data_AF-A0A537PTN1-F1
#
_entry.id   AF-A0A537PTN1-F1
#
_cell.length_a   1.000
_cell.length_b   1.000
_cell.length_c   1.000
_cell.angle_alpha   90.00
_cell.angle_beta   90.00
_cell.angle_gamma   90.00
#
_symmetry.space_group_name_H-M   'P 1'
#
loop_
_entity.id
_entity.type
_entity.pdbx_description
1 polymer ?
#
loop_
_entity_poly.entity_id
_entity_poly.type
_entity_poly.pdbx_seq_one_letter_code
_entity_poly.pdbx_strand_id
1 'polypeptide(L)' 'MTDIDRDTAVEEMLMMGLRLTEGVARVRLERAAGQDAESLFGGRLAPLLEGGFLTLDQERLAATAAGRQRLNAVLAALL' A
#
# COMPACT_ATOMS: atom_id res chain seq x y z
N MET A 1 -11.66 -24.82 1.08
CA MET A 1 -11.23 -23.53 0.50
C MET A 1 -10.75 -22.72 1.68
N THR A 2 -9.44 -22.60 1.87
CA THR A 2 -8.90 -21.92 3.05
C THR A 2 -9.19 -20.44 2.87
N ASP A 3 -10.10 -19.89 3.67
CA ASP A 3 -10.32 -18.45 3.70
C ASP A 3 -9.02 -17.79 4.16
N ILE A 4 -8.44 -16.97 3.30
CA ILE A 4 -7.32 -16.10 3.65
C ILE A 4 -7.90 -15.00 4.53
N ASP A 5 -7.29 -14.76 5.68
CA ASP A 5 -7.71 -13.67 6.54
C ASP A 5 -7.52 -12.32 5.83
N ARG A 6 -8.33 -11.34 6.22
CA ARG A 6 -8.40 -10.04 5.54
C ARG A 6 -7.06 -9.34 5.51
N ASP A 7 -6.33 -9.40 6.61
CA ASP A 7 -5.07 -8.67 6.79
C ASP A 7 -4.00 -9.27 5.89
N THR A 8 -3.87 -10.60 5.84
CA THR A 8 -3.00 -11.31 4.89
C THR A 8 -3.35 -10.98 3.44
N ALA A 9 -4.64 -10.90 3.08
CA ALA A 9 -5.03 -10.55 1.72
C ALA A 9 -4.64 -9.11 1.32
N VAL A 10 -4.71 -8.17 2.27
CA VAL A 10 -4.28 -6.78 2.07
C VAL A 10 -2.75 -6.69 1.97
N GLU A 11 -2.03 -7.39 2.85
CA GLU A 11 -0.56 -7.47 2.81
C GLU A 11 -0.07 -8.00 1.46
N GLU A 12 -0.62 -9.12 0.98
CA GLU A 12 -0.28 -9.71 -0.32
C GLU A 12 -0.62 -8.75 -1.48
N MET A 13 -1.76 -8.06 -1.42
CA MET A 13 -2.13 -7.05 -2.41
C MET A 13 -1.08 -5.92 -2.49
N LEU A 14 -0.59 -5.46 -1.34
CA LEU A 14 0.42 -4.40 -1.26
C LEU A 14 1.80 -4.89 -1.72
N MET A 15 2.23 -6.06 -1.25
CA MET A 15 3.51 -6.67 -1.60
C MET A 15 3.66 -6.93 -3.10
N MET A 16 2.57 -7.30 -3.77
CA MET A 16 2.55 -7.50 -5.22
C MET A 16 2.30 -6.20 -5.98
N GLY A 17 1.31 -5.40 -5.59
CA GLY A 17 0.88 -4.25 -6.37
C GLY A 17 1.85 -3.06 -6.34
N LEU A 18 2.52 -2.81 -5.21
CA LEU A 18 3.50 -1.71 -5.11
C LEU A 18 4.80 -1.96 -5.89
N ARG A 19 5.00 -3.19 -6.39
CA ARG A 19 6.08 -3.51 -7.34
C ARG A 19 5.81 -2.95 -8.74
N LEU A 20 4.54 -2.75 -9.07
CA LEU A 20 4.10 -2.27 -10.38
C LEU A 20 4.08 -0.74 -10.42
N THR A 21 4.27 -0.20 -11.61
CA THR A 21 4.22 1.26 -11.82
C THR A 21 2.80 1.79 -11.61
N GLU A 22 1.80 0.96 -11.93
CA GLU A 22 0.38 1.20 -11.75
C GLU A 22 -0.05 1.24 -10.28
N GLY A 23 0.70 0.61 -9.37
CA GLY A 23 0.37 0.54 -7.95
C GLY A 23 -0.90 -0.28 -7.65
N VAL A 24 -1.53 0.04 -6.51
CA VAL A 24 -2.76 -0.60 -6.02
C VAL A 24 -3.91 0.38 -6.12
N ALA A 25 -4.98 -0.02 -6.82
CA ALA A 25 -6.20 0.78 -6.91
C ALA A 25 -6.80 1.00 -5.51
N ARG A 26 -7.05 2.27 -5.15
CA ARG A 26 -7.51 2.69 -3.83
C ARG A 26 -8.82 2.01 -3.44
N VAL A 27 -9.80 2.01 -4.35
CA VAL A 27 -11.10 1.35 -4.15
C VAL A 27 -10.95 -0.14 -3.85
N ARG A 28 -9.99 -0.83 -4.48
CA ARG A 28 -9.76 -2.27 -4.24
C ARG A 28 -9.11 -2.50 -2.89
N LEU A 29 -8.13 -1.67 -2.53
CA LEU A 29 -7.45 -1.73 -1.24
C LEU A 29 -8.44 -1.49 -0.09
N GLU A 30 -9.22 -0.42 -0.14
CA GLU A 30 -10.17 -0.05 0.91
C GLU A 30 -11.29 -1.09 1.06
N ARG A 31 -11.77 -1.65 -0.07
CA ARG A 31 -12.74 -2.76 -0.04
C ARG A 31 -12.15 -4.02 0.62
N ALA A 32 -10.89 -4.34 0.32
CA ALA A 32 -10.21 -5.47 0.94
C ALA A 32 -9.94 -5.21 2.43
N ALA A 33 -9.54 -4.01 2.81
CA ALA A 33 -9.25 -3.63 4.20
C ALA A 33 -10.50 -3.38 5.07
N GLY A 34 -11.63 -3.04 4.45
CA GLY A 34 -12.85 -2.67 5.16
C GLY A 34 -12.79 -1.29 5.83
N GLN A 35 -11.81 -0.47 5.48
CA GLN A 35 -11.58 0.89 5.99
C GLN A 35 -10.83 1.72 4.93
N ASP A 36 -10.83 3.04 5.07
CA ASP A 36 -10.08 3.94 4.18
C ASP A 36 -8.56 3.77 4.32
N ALA A 37 -7.81 4.17 3.29
CA ALA A 37 -6.36 4.00 3.25
C ALA A 37 -5.65 4.77 4.37
N GLU A 38 -6.14 5.95 4.73
CA GLU A 38 -5.59 6.78 5.79
C GLU A 38 -5.73 6.10 7.16
N SER A 39 -6.88 5.48 7.44
CA SER A 39 -7.11 4.69 8.65
C SER A 39 -6.31 3.40 8.68
N LEU A 40 -6.21 2.70 7.54
CA LEU A 40 -5.47 1.45 7.39
C LEU A 40 -3.98 1.61 7.73
N PHE A 41 -3.35 2.66 7.18
CA PHE A 41 -1.92 2.88 7.35
C PHE A 41 -1.60 3.76 8.57
N GLY A 42 -2.53 4.62 8.97
CA GLY A 42 -2.36 5.55 10.07
C GLY A 42 -1.10 6.41 9.92
N GLY A 43 -0.37 6.59 11.03
CA GLY A 43 0.86 7.39 11.06
C GLY A 43 2.02 6.86 10.22
N ARG A 44 1.95 5.62 9.70
CA ARG A 44 3.00 5.02 8.85
C ARG A 44 3.04 5.62 7.45
N LEU A 45 1.91 6.13 6.97
CA LEU A 45 1.78 6.64 5.61
C LEU A 45 2.49 7.99 5.43
N ALA A 46 2.33 8.91 6.37
CA ALA A 46 2.81 10.29 6.23
C ALA A 46 4.33 10.38 5.95
N PRO A 47 5.23 9.70 6.70
CA PRO A 47 6.67 9.74 6.41
C PRO A 47 7.04 9.22 5.02
N LEU A 48 6.27 8.24 4.50
CA LEU A 48 6.51 7.65 3.18
C LEU A 48 6.03 8.54 2.04
N LEU A 49 4.95 9.31 2.27
CA LEU A 49 4.48 10.34 1.34
C LEU A 49 5.42 11.55 1.35
N GLU A 50 5.75 12.09 2.53
CA GLU A 50 6.63 13.25 2.69
C GLU A 50 8.05 12.97 2.18
N GLY A 51 8.56 11.74 2.39
CA GLY A 51 9.84 11.29 1.85
C GLY A 51 9.83 11.00 0.34
N GLY A 52 8.69 11.12 -0.33
CA GLY A 52 8.56 10.88 -1.77
C GLY A 52 8.73 9.42 -2.17
N PHE A 53 8.46 8.47 -1.28
CA PHE A 53 8.55 7.03 -1.55
C PHE A 53 7.23 6.45 -2.03
N LEU A 54 6.11 6.97 -1.52
CA LEU A 54 4.76 6.62 -1.94
C LEU A 54 4.02 7.85 -2.44
N THR A 55 3.03 7.62 -3.29
CA THR A 55 1.98 8.57 -3.64
C THR A 55 0.64 7.94 -3.34
N LEU A 56 -0.23 8.67 -2.67
CA LEU A 56 -1.63 8.31 -2.50
C LEU A 56 -2.48 9.43 -3.09
N ASP A 57 -3.35 9.07 -4.03
CA ASP A 57 -4.35 9.96 -4.61
C ASP A 57 -5.76 9.34 -4.50
N GLN A 58 -6.73 9.89 -5.22
CA GLN A 58 -8.10 9.38 -5.22
C GLN A 58 -8.24 8.03 -5.95
N GLU A 59 -7.31 7.68 -6.82
CA GLU A 59 -7.36 6.51 -7.68
C GLU A 59 -6.54 5.34 -7.13
N ARG A 60 -5.34 5.62 -6.58
CA ARG A 60 -4.36 4.59 -6.22
C ARG A 60 -3.36 4.98 -5.14
N LEU A 61 -2.82 3.93 -4.51
CA LEU A 61 -1.56 3.96 -3.77
C LEU A 61 -0.46 3.40 -4.68
N ALA A 62 0.60 4.16 -4.94
CA ALA A 62 1.70 3.72 -5.79
C ALA A 62 3.06 4.04 -5.17
N ALA A 63 4.05 3.18 -5.41
CA ALA A 63 5.44 3.48 -5.09
C ALA A 63 6.05 4.35 -6.19
N THR A 64 6.72 5.44 -5.81
CA THR A 64 7.49 6.27 -6.74
C THR A 64 8.66 5.48 -7.32
N ALA A 65 9.37 6.02 -8.31
CA ALA A 65 10.61 5.41 -8.80
C ALA A 65 11.63 5.22 -7.66
N ALA A 66 11.76 6.21 -6.77
CA ALA A 66 12.65 6.16 -5.60
C ALA A 66 12.17 5.17 -4.53
N GLY A 67 10.85 5.05 -4.35
CA GLY A 67 10.22 4.07 -3.47
C GLY A 67 10.43 2.64 -3.96
N ARG A 68 10.22 2.37 -5.26
CA ARG A 68 10.41 1.03 -5.85
C ARG A 68 11.85 0.52 -5.73
N GLN A 69 12.85 1.40 -5.84
CA GLN A 69 14.25 1.04 -5.60
C GLN A 69 14.51 0.56 -4.16
N ARG A 70 13.67 0.98 -3.21
CA ARG A 70 13.79 0.69 -1.77
C ARG A 70 12.59 -0.11 -1.27
N LEU A 71 11.90 -0.83 -2.16
CA LEU A 71 10.55 -1.31 -1.90
C LEU A 71 10.45 -2.20 -0.64
N ASN A 72 11.46 -3.02 -0.37
CA ASN A 72 11.45 -3.85 0.84
C ASN A 72 11.41 -3.00 2.12
N ALA A 73 12.13 -1.87 2.17
CA ALA A 73 12.10 -0.95 3.30
C ALA A 73 10.78 -0.16 3.37
N VAL A 74 10.21 0.20 2.21
CA VAL A 74 8.89 0.85 2.13
C VAL A 74 7.81 -0.08 2.67
N LEU A 75 7.80 -1.34 2.24
CA LEU A 75 6.86 -2.36 2.71
C LEU A 75 7.02 -2.61 4.21
N ALA A 76 8.25 -2.74 4.71
CA ALA A 76 8.52 -2.94 6.14
C ALA A 76 8.14 -1.74 7.03
N ALA A 77 8.10 -0.53 6.46
CA ALA A 77 7.63 0.66 7.16
C ALA A 77 6.10 0.84 7.09
N LEU A 78 5.47 0.29 6.05
CA LEU A 78 4.04 0.44 5.76
C LEU A 78 3.17 -0.66 6.37
N LEU A 79 3.67 -1.89 6.46
CA LEU A 79 3.01 -3.09 7.01
C LEU A 79 3.40 -3.32 8.47
#